data_AF-A0A3M9YXF3-F1
#
_entry.id   AF-A0A3M9YXF3-F1
#
_cell.length_a   1.000
_cell.length_b   1.000
_cell.length_c   1.000
_cell.angle_alpha   90.00
_cell.angle_beta   90.00
_cell.angle_gamma   90.00
#
_symmetry.space_group_name_H-M   'P 1'
#
loop_
_entity.id
_entity.type
_entity.pdbx_description
1 polymer ?
#
loop_
_entity_poly.entity_id
_entity_poly.type
_entity_poly.pdbx_seq_one_letter_code
_entity_poly.pdbx_strand_id
1 'polypeptide(L)'
;MNGASNFCLTEAPLLQEAILVVDSHRRIVSWNYEFVKLWGLSTTVLSTLDDQQALKTIADQFLDPVAFWSEIESIYAQAELEFHDLVLLKEERYFHRHTYPLRLGKLIVARVWKFYYTSGMEYNARLVI
;
A
#
# COMPACT_ATOMS: atom_id res chain seq x y z
N MET A 1 46.50 17.77 4.46
CA MET A 1 45.59 18.15 5.55
C MET A 1 44.20 18.33 4.97
N ASN A 2 43.28 17.51 5.47
CA ASN A 2 41.81 17.62 5.56
C ASN A 2 40.97 17.90 4.31
N GLY A 3 40.28 16.84 3.90
CA GLY A 3 39.10 16.89 3.04
C GLY A 3 38.44 15.51 2.89
N ALA A 4 38.53 14.64 3.91
CA ALA A 4 37.76 13.40 3.91
C ALA A 4 36.30 13.78 4.17
N SER A 5 35.52 13.81 3.09
CA SER A 5 34.07 13.90 3.16
C SER A 5 33.56 12.64 3.85
N ASN A 6 33.31 12.73 5.16
CA ASN A 6 32.56 11.74 5.90
C ASN A 6 31.09 11.84 5.46
N PHE A 7 30.76 11.28 4.30
CA PHE A 7 29.39 10.87 4.03
C PHE A 7 29.12 9.62 4.86
N CYS A 8 28.56 9.85 6.04
CA CYS A 8 28.03 8.79 6.88
C CYS A 8 26.87 8.14 6.11
N LEU A 9 27.03 6.86 5.74
CA LEU A 9 25.92 6.02 5.27
C LEU A 9 25.03 5.63 6.46
N THR A 10 24.63 6.60 7.28
CA THR A 10 23.69 6.36 8.37
C THR A 10 22.29 6.62 7.84
N GLU A 11 21.56 5.53 7.65
CA GLU A 11 20.13 5.45 7.34
C GLU A 11 19.77 5.58 5.86
N ALA A 12 20.03 4.49 5.11
CA ALA A 12 19.17 4.23 3.96
C ALA A 12 17.71 4.22 4.48
N PRO A 13 16.78 4.95 3.86
CA PRO A 13 15.39 4.95 4.29
C PRO A 13 14.90 3.49 4.31
N LEU A 14 14.45 3.04 5.49
CA LEU A 14 13.91 1.70 5.65
C LEU A 14 12.60 1.63 4.86
N LEU A 15 12.66 1.05 3.67
CA LEU A 15 11.48 0.76 2.88
C LEU A 15 10.66 -0.30 3.61
N GLN A 16 9.48 0.10 4.07
CA GLN A 16 8.53 -0.78 4.71
C GLN A 16 7.58 -1.36 3.66
N GLU A 17 7.25 -2.64 3.80
CA GLU A 17 6.31 -3.35 2.93
C GLU A 17 5.07 -3.73 3.73
N ALA A 18 3.93 -3.12 3.41
CA ALA A 18 2.62 -3.48 3.93
C ALA A 18 1.91 -4.38 2.91
N ILE A 19 1.38 -5.52 3.37
CA ILE A 19 0.76 -6.53 2.53
C ILE A 19 -0.65 -6.81 3.00
N LEU A 20 -1.58 -6.86 2.04
CA LEU A 20 -2.95 -7.33 2.20
C LEU A 20 -3.25 -8.35 1.10
N VAL A 21 -3.95 -9.43 1.46
CA VAL A 21 -4.41 -10.45 0.51
C VAL A 21 -5.92 -10.60 0.65
N VAL A 22 -6.63 -10.55 -0.47
CA VAL A 22 -8.10 -10.60 -0.54
C VAL A 22 -8.53 -11.71 -1.50
N ASP A 23 -9.52 -12.52 -1.13
CA ASP A 23 -10.08 -13.55 -2.02
C ASP A 23 -11.02 -12.95 -3.09
N SER A 24 -11.50 -13.80 -4.00
CA SER A 24 -12.44 -13.40 -5.06
C SER A 24 -13.81 -12.93 -4.55
N HIS A 25 -14.14 -13.18 -3.28
CA HIS A 25 -15.38 -12.74 -2.63
C HIS A 25 -15.17 -11.48 -1.78
N ARG A 26 -14.07 -10.74 -2.02
CA ARG A 26 -13.76 -9.49 -1.31
C ARG A 26 -13.50 -9.70 0.19
N ARG A 27 -13.12 -10.92 0.60
CA ARG A 27 -12.75 -11.23 1.99
C ARG A 27 -11.26 -11.16 2.19
N ILE A 28 -10.84 -10.52 3.27
CA ILE A 28 -9.45 -10.47 3.69
C ILE A 28 -9.02 -11.87 4.14
N VAL A 29 -8.00 -12.44 3.50
CA VAL A 29 -7.45 -13.76 3.86
C VAL A 29 -6.14 -13.64 4.65
N SER A 30 -5.39 -12.57 4.47
CA SER A 30 -4.14 -12.33 5.18
C SER A 30 -3.72 -10.87 5.13
N TRP A 31 -2.98 -10.43 6.15
CA TRP A 31 -2.32 -9.13 6.20
C TRP A 31 -1.07 -9.25 7.07
N ASN A 32 -0.12 -8.33 6.89
CA ASN A 32 1.04 -8.22 7.79
C ASN A 32 0.88 -7.06 8.79
N TYR A 33 1.77 -7.02 9.80
CA TYR A 33 1.76 -5.97 10.83
C TYR A 33 1.94 -4.56 10.23
N GLU A 34 2.78 -4.43 9.21
CA GLU A 34 3.03 -3.16 8.54
C GLU A 34 1.77 -2.59 7.86
N PHE A 35 0.86 -3.43 7.36
CA PHE A 35 -0.43 -2.98 6.82
C PHE A 35 -1.30 -2.33 7.92
N VAL A 36 -1.37 -2.95 9.10
CA VAL A 36 -2.11 -2.40 10.24
C VAL A 36 -1.52 -1.07 10.68
N LYS A 37 -0.18 -1.00 10.76
CA LYS A 37 0.57 0.18 11.17
C LYS A 37 0.45 1.33 10.16
N LEU A 38 0.54 1.03 8.86
CA LEU A 38 0.44 2.02 7.78
C LEU A 38 -0.91 2.73 7.84
N TRP A 39 -1.99 1.97 8.04
CA TRP A 39 -3.35 2.47 7.94
C TRP A 39 -4.00 2.82 9.29
N GLY A 40 -3.32 2.57 10.40
CA GLY A 40 -3.86 2.80 11.74
C GLY A 40 -5.13 1.99 12.02
N LEU A 41 -5.27 0.82 11.41
CA LEU A 41 -6.48 0.02 11.52
C LEU A 41 -6.60 -0.61 12.91
N SER A 42 -7.77 -0.49 13.53
CA SER A 42 -8.06 -1.23 14.76
C SER A 42 -8.26 -2.71 14.46
N THR A 43 -7.96 -3.55 15.43
CA THR A 43 -8.19 -5.00 15.32
C THR A 43 -9.67 -5.32 15.09
N THR A 44 -10.60 -4.47 15.54
CA THR A 44 -12.04 -4.62 15.31
C THR A 44 -12.41 -4.56 13.84
N VAL A 45 -11.80 -3.66 13.06
CA VAL A 45 -12.06 -3.54 11.62
C VAL A 45 -11.55 -4.78 10.88
N LEU A 46 -10.32 -5.22 11.17
CA LEU A 46 -9.74 -6.41 10.55
C LEU A 46 -10.47 -7.71 10.93
N SER A 47 -11.07 -7.76 12.12
CA SER A 47 -11.88 -8.91 12.57
C SER A 47 -13.13 -9.14 11.73
N THR A 48 -13.59 -8.13 10.98
CA THR A 48 -14.73 -8.30 10.05
C THR A 48 -14.36 -9.13 8.82
N LEU A 49 -13.06 -9.22 8.50
CA LEU A 49 -12.52 -9.83 7.29
C LEU A 49 -13.15 -9.26 5.99
N ASP A 50 -13.76 -8.09 6.07
CA ASP A 50 -14.43 -7.42 4.96
C ASP A 50 -13.51 -6.33 4.41
N ASP A 51 -13.07 -6.50 3.15
CA ASP A 51 -12.17 -5.55 2.52
C ASP A 51 -12.86 -4.20 2.27
N GLN A 52 -14.18 -4.16 2.08
CA GLN A 52 -14.91 -2.91 1.86
C GLN A 52 -14.94 -2.09 3.15
N GLN A 53 -15.12 -2.74 4.29
CA GLN A 53 -15.09 -2.06 5.58
C GLN A 53 -13.68 -1.52 5.90
N ALA A 54 -12.64 -2.28 5.58
CA ALA A 54 -11.25 -1.83 5.69
C ALA A 54 -10.98 -0.64 4.75
N LEU A 55 -11.35 -0.76 3.46
CA LEU A 55 -11.22 0.27 2.44
C LEU A 55 -11.94 1.57 2.85
N LYS A 56 -13.15 1.46 3.40
CA LYS A 56 -13.92 2.61 3.88
C LYS A 56 -13.23 3.33 5.04
N THR A 57 -12.59 2.58 5.92
CA THR A 57 -11.84 3.13 7.06
C THR A 57 -10.59 3.88 6.59
N ILE A 58 -9.91 3.38 5.55
CA ILE A 58 -8.68 4.00 5.05
C ILE A 58 -8.95 5.11 4.02
N ALA A 59 -10.08 5.09 3.32
CA ALA A 59 -10.40 6.01 2.23
C ALA A 59 -10.29 7.49 2.67
N ASP A 60 -10.65 7.80 3.91
CA ASP A 60 -10.57 9.15 4.47
C ASP A 60 -9.12 9.65 4.66
N GLN A 61 -8.11 8.80 4.51
CA GLN A 61 -6.69 9.20 4.58
C GLN A 61 -6.15 9.67 3.21
N PHE A 62 -6.86 9.37 2.12
CA PHE A 62 -6.48 9.72 0.75
C PHE A 62 -6.93 11.13 0.39
N LEU A 63 -6.17 11.80 -0.48
CA LEU A 63 -6.52 13.15 -0.94
C LEU A 63 -7.87 13.19 -1.67
N ASP A 64 -8.13 12.18 -2.51
CA ASP A 64 -9.40 12.00 -3.22
C ASP A 64 -9.96 10.59 -2.94
N PRO A 65 -10.83 10.45 -1.92
CA PRO A 65 -11.45 9.17 -1.58
C PRO A 65 -12.31 8.59 -2.72
N VAL A 66 -12.96 9.44 -3.53
CA VAL A 66 -13.88 9.00 -4.59
C VAL A 66 -13.09 8.40 -5.75
N ALA A 67 -12.02 9.07 -6.17
CA ALA A 67 -11.12 8.55 -7.19
C ALA A 67 -10.48 7.23 -6.75
N PHE A 68 -10.01 7.15 -5.50
CA PHE A 68 -9.45 5.93 -4.93
C PHE A 68 -10.43 4.76 -4.99
N TRP A 69 -11.68 4.96 -4.57
CA TRP A 69 -12.71 3.92 -4.66
C TRP A 69 -12.96 3.46 -6.09
N SER A 70 -13.14 4.40 -7.02
CA SER A 70 -13.41 4.07 -8.42
C SER A 70 -12.27 3.25 -9.05
N GLU A 71 -11.03 3.55 -8.68
CA GLU A 71 -9.86 2.82 -9.17
C GLU A 71 -9.79 1.41 -8.59
N ILE A 72 -10.05 1.25 -7.29
CA ILE A 72 -10.12 -0.06 -6.64
C ILE A 72 -11.20 -0.93 -7.32
N GLU A 73 -12.40 -0.40 -7.57
CA GLU A 73 -13.46 -1.15 -8.25
C GLU A 73 -13.06 -1.55 -9.68
N SER A 74 -12.38 -0.65 -10.42
CA SER A 74 -11.86 -0.95 -11.76
C SER A 74 -10.82 -2.08 -11.75
N ILE A 75 -9.94 -2.10 -10.75
CA ILE A 75 -8.95 -3.17 -10.56
C ILE A 75 -9.64 -4.50 -10.24
N TYR A 76 -10.66 -4.51 -9.38
CA TYR A 76 -11.41 -5.72 -9.06
C TYR A 76 -12.24 -6.25 -10.24
N ALA A 77 -12.76 -5.37 -11.10
CA ALA A 77 -13.43 -5.77 -12.34
C ALA A 77 -12.49 -6.50 -13.32
N GLN A 78 -11.18 -6.28 -13.20
CA GLN A 78 -10.15 -6.90 -14.02
C GLN A 78 -9.32 -7.88 -13.19
N ALA A 79 -9.85 -9.09 -12.97
CA ALA A 79 -9.21 -10.11 -12.12
C ALA A 79 -7.75 -10.42 -12.52
N GLU A 80 -7.41 -10.29 -13.80
CA GLU A 80 -6.09 -10.55 -14.36
C GLU A 80 -5.11 -9.38 -14.25
N LEU A 81 -5.61 -8.19 -13.91
CA LEU A 81 -4.81 -6.97 -13.93
C LEU A 81 -3.70 -7.03 -12.90
N GLU A 82 -2.49 -6.77 -13.36
CA GLU A 82 -1.36 -6.34 -12.55
C GLU A 82 -1.19 -4.82 -12.74
N PHE A 83 -1.13 -4.10 -11.63
CA PHE A 83 -1.15 -2.64 -11.63
C PHE A 83 -0.22 -2.08 -10.57
N HIS A 84 0.48 -1.00 -10.91
CA HIS A 84 1.32 -0.25 -9.98
C HIS A 84 1.11 1.24 -10.15
N ASP A 85 1.11 1.97 -9.04
CA ASP A 85 0.89 3.40 -9.01
C ASP A 85 1.54 4.06 -7.78
N LEU A 86 1.56 5.39 -7.79
CA LEU A 86 1.98 6.22 -6.67
C LEU A 86 0.75 6.92 -6.10
N VAL A 87 0.49 6.74 -4.82
CA VAL A 87 -0.68 7.31 -4.16
C VAL A 87 -0.28 8.35 -3.13
N LEU A 88 -1.03 9.45 -3.11
CA LEU A 88 -0.85 10.58 -2.21
C LEU A 88 -1.91 10.61 -1.10
N LEU A 89 -1.43 10.65 0.15
CA LEU A 89 -2.27 10.84 1.34
C LEU A 89 -2.41 12.33 1.69
N LYS A 90 -3.38 12.65 2.55
CA LYS A 90 -3.70 14.02 3.01
C LYS A 90 -2.52 14.75 3.71
N GLU A 91 -1.50 14.03 4.17
CA GLU A 91 -0.32 14.58 4.86
C GLU A 91 0.92 14.66 3.96
N GLU A 92 0.75 14.78 2.64
CA GLU A 92 1.84 14.79 1.65
C GLU A 92 2.75 13.54 1.71
N ARG A 93 2.21 12.45 2.27
CA ARG A 93 2.89 11.17 2.35
C ARG A 93 2.58 10.35 1.10
N TYR A 94 3.63 9.90 0.45
CA TYR A 94 3.55 9.06 -0.74
C TYR A 94 3.82 7.60 -0.38
N PHE A 95 3.11 6.70 -1.05
CA PHE A 95 3.48 5.30 -1.09
C PHE A 95 3.27 4.74 -2.49
N HIS A 96 4.10 3.77 -2.85
CA HIS A 96 3.86 2.98 -4.05
C HIS A 96 2.86 1.88 -3.70
N ARG A 97 1.87 1.67 -4.55
CA ARG A 97 0.97 0.54 -4.47
C ARG A 97 1.21 -0.36 -5.66
N HIS A 98 1.24 -1.66 -5.39
CA HIS A 98 1.35 -2.70 -6.41
C HIS A 98 0.33 -3.77 -6.11
N THR A 99 -0.41 -4.19 -7.12
CA THR A 99 -1.42 -5.24 -6.99
C THR A 99 -1.35 -6.21 -8.16
N TYR A 100 -1.57 -7.49 -7.86
CA TYR A 100 -1.52 -8.57 -8.83
C TYR A 100 -2.36 -9.78 -8.36
N PRO A 101 -2.83 -10.62 -9.29
CA PRO A 101 -3.53 -11.85 -8.94
C PRO A 101 -2.57 -12.90 -8.36
N LEU A 102 -2.97 -13.55 -7.27
CA LEU A 102 -2.35 -14.77 -6.76
C LEU A 102 -2.98 -15.99 -7.43
N ARG A 103 -2.11 -16.85 -7.99
CA ARG A 103 -2.54 -18.01 -8.76
C ARG A 103 -2.13 -19.34 -8.12
N LEU A 104 -3.03 -20.31 -8.21
CA LEU A 104 -2.72 -21.72 -8.01
C LEU A 104 -2.91 -22.44 -9.34
N GLY A 105 -1.80 -22.65 -10.07
CA GLY A 105 -1.84 -23.09 -11.46
C GLY A 105 -2.50 -22.04 -12.35
N LYS A 106 -3.60 -22.42 -13.03
CA LYS A 106 -4.36 -21.50 -13.90
C LYS A 106 -5.47 -20.74 -13.16
N LEU A 107 -5.78 -21.11 -11.92
CA LEU A 107 -6.86 -20.51 -11.15
C LEU A 107 -6.34 -19.30 -10.36
N ILE A 108 -7.02 -18.16 -10.46
CA ILE A 108 -6.82 -17.02 -9.56
C ILE A 108 -7.54 -17.33 -8.26
N VAL A 109 -6.81 -17.39 -7.16
CA VAL A 109 -7.34 -17.74 -5.82
C VAL A 109 -7.49 -16.53 -4.91
N ALA A 110 -6.71 -15.47 -5.17
CA ALA A 110 -6.75 -14.22 -4.42
C ALA A 110 -6.11 -13.08 -5.22
N ARG A 111 -6.18 -11.87 -4.70
CA ARG A 111 -5.43 -10.70 -5.15
C ARG A 111 -4.53 -10.23 -4.02
N VAL A 112 -3.29 -9.89 -4.36
CA VAL A 112 -2.32 -9.32 -3.42
C VAL A 112 -2.28 -7.81 -3.63
N TRP A 113 -2.24 -7.08 -2.53
CA TRP A 113 -2.00 -5.65 -2.46
C TRP A 113 -0.73 -5.43 -1.65
N LYS A 114 0.23 -4.74 -2.24
CA LYS A 114 1.49 -4.36 -1.63
C LYS A 114 1.59 -2.85 -1.61
N PHE A 115 2.01 -2.32 -0.46
CA PHE A 115 2.23 -0.90 -0.26
C PHE A 115 3.67 -0.72 0.22
N TYR A 116 4.44 0.08 -0.52
CA TYR A 116 5.81 0.41 -0.20
C TYR A 116 5.88 1.86 0.25
N TYR A 117 6.35 2.07 1.47
CA TYR A 117 6.45 3.40 2.05
C TYR A 117 7.74 3.53 2.84
N THR A 118 8.27 4.75 2.93
CA THR A 118 9.40 5.05 3.81
C THR A 118 8.85 5.59 5.12
N SER A 119 9.27 5.00 6.25
CA SER A 119 8.97 5.58 7.56
C SER A 119 10.07 6.58 7.91
N GLY A 120 9.74 7.86 8.05
CA GLY A 120 10.66 8.87 8.60
C GLY A 120 11.38 9.79 7.62
N MET A 121 10.87 9.99 6.40
CA MET A 121 11.43 11.00 5.47
C MET A 121 10.35 11.99 5.03
N GLU A 122 10.62 13.29 5.20
CA GLU A 122 10.01 14.34 4.37
C GLU A 122 10.38 14.03 2.92
N TYR A 123 9.39 13.74 2.08
CA TYR A 123 9.60 13.52 0.66
C TYR A 123 9.91 14.87 0.00
N ASN A 124 11.17 15.30 0.03
CA ASN A 124 11.63 16.42 -0.78
C ASN A 124 11.59 15.96 -2.24
N ALA A 125 10.53 16.32 -2.96
CA ALA A 125 10.32 16.08 -4.39
C ALA A 125 11.32 16.85 -5.29
N ARG A 126 12.62 16.78 -4.99
CA ARG A 126 13.69 17.51 -5.69
C ARG A 126 14.65 16.63 -6.49
N LEU A 127 14.46 15.31 -6.56
CA LEU A 127 15.37 14.46 -7.33
C LEU A 127 14.62 13.46 -8.21
N VAL A 128 14.02 13.98 -9.29
CA VAL A 128 14.10 13.39 -10.63
C VAL A 128 14.08 14.55 -11.64
N ILE A 129 15.26 14.97 -12.10
CA ILE A 129 15.44 15.60 -13.42
C ILE A 129 16.56 14.82 -14.10
#